data_AF-A0A9W6JRI5-F1
#
_entry.id   AF-A0A9W6JRI5-F1
#
_cell.length_a   1.000
_cell.length_b   1.000
_cell.length_c   1.000
_cell.angle_alpha   90.00
_cell.angle_beta   90.00
_cell.angle_gamma   90.00
#
_symmetry.space_group_name_H-M   'P 1'
#
loop_
_entity.id
_entity.type
_entity.pdbx_description
1 polymer ?
#
loop_
_entity_poly.entity_id
_entity_poly.type
_entity_poly.pdbx_seq_one_letter_code
_entity_poly.pdbx_strand_id
1 'polypeptide(L)'
;MADHGAPEYATATGNDYAEHEGTYGFFVKLTLVGTLSICSLMVALAIGGVNGHWGLFTLATLAIIVSTAIGLASESGKPGIIGGLLGLLVLLLIVTS
;
A
#
# COMPACT_ATOMS: atom_id res chain seq x y z
N MET A 1 -9.99 47.36 -13.03
CA MET A 1 -9.50 46.15 -12.34
C MET A 1 -8.74 46.63 -11.13
N ALA A 2 -9.14 46.24 -9.92
CA ALA A 2 -8.44 46.67 -8.71
C ALA A 2 -7.06 46.02 -8.67
N ASP A 3 -6.04 46.82 -8.32
CA ASP A 3 -4.66 46.36 -8.15
C ASP A 3 -4.59 45.49 -6.90
N HIS A 4 -4.74 44.17 -7.10
CA HIS A 4 -4.54 43.19 -6.05
C HIS A 4 -3.03 43.04 -5.89
N GLY A 5 -2.46 43.74 -4.91
CA GLY A 5 -1.03 43.71 -4.62
C GLY A 5 -0.45 42.30 -4.61
N ALA A 6 0.84 42.19 -4.93
CA ALA A 6 1.54 40.92 -5.10
C ALA A 6 1.22 39.95 -3.94
N PRO A 7 0.88 38.67 -4.22
CA PRO A 7 0.49 37.73 -3.18
C PRO A 7 1.64 37.56 -2.19
N GLU A 8 1.47 38.10 -0.98
CA GLU A 8 2.34 37.77 0.14
C GLU A 8 2.07 36.32 0.52
N TYR A 9 3.03 35.45 0.18
CA TYR A 9 3.11 34.12 0.78
C TYR A 9 3.54 34.29 2.23
N ALA A 10 2.60 34.67 3.09
CA ALA A 10 2.78 34.54 4.52
C ALA A 10 2.92 33.04 4.81
N THR A 11 4.10 32.58 5.20
CA THR A 11 4.17 31.42 6.09
C THR A 11 3.40 31.83 7.34
N ALA A 12 2.10 31.52 7.40
CA ALA A 12 1.27 31.88 8.52
C ALA A 12 1.95 31.34 9.78
N THR A 13 2.45 32.25 10.62
CA THR A 13 3.12 31.94 11.87
C THR A 13 2.08 31.26 12.77
N GLY A 14 2.03 29.92 12.73
CA GLY A 14 0.95 29.11 13.31
C GLY A 14 0.51 27.88 12.50
N ASN A 15 1.02 27.66 11.29
CA ASN A 15 0.78 26.41 10.55
C ASN A 15 1.58 25.25 11.18
N ASP A 16 0.90 24.24 11.73
CA ASP A 16 1.54 23.01 12.22
C ASP A 16 1.91 22.08 11.06
N TYR A 17 2.89 22.54 10.29
CA TYR A 17 3.35 21.84 9.10
C TYR A 17 3.97 20.47 9.43
N ALA A 18 4.54 20.31 10.63
CA ALA A 18 5.12 19.04 11.06
C ALA A 18 4.05 17.95 11.24
N GLU A 19 2.89 18.29 11.81
CA GLU A 19 1.77 17.34 11.93
C GLU A 19 1.18 16.97 10.56
N HIS A 20 1.12 17.94 9.64
CA HIS A 20 0.70 17.70 8.25
C HIS A 20 1.64 16.74 7.51
N GLU A 21 2.95 16.92 7.63
CA GLU A 21 3.94 16.03 7.03
C GLU A 21 3.83 14.60 7.58
N GLY A 22 3.67 14.45 8.90
CA GLY A 22 3.49 13.15 9.54
C GLY A 22 2.24 12.42 9.03
N THR A 23 1.12 13.13 8.94
CA THR A 23 -0.16 12.58 8.42
C THR A 23 -0.03 12.20 6.95
N TYR A 24 0.58 13.05 6.13
CA TYR A 24 0.82 12.77 4.72
C TYR A 24 1.71 11.54 4.52
N GLY A 25 2.79 11.41 5.31
CA GLY A 25 3.66 10.24 5.28
C GLY A 25 2.92 8.96 5.64
N PHE A 26 2.06 9.00 6.66
CA PHE A 26 1.21 7.87 7.01
C PHE A 26 0.20 7.53 5.91
N PHE A 27 -0.46 8.53 5.33
CA PHE A 27 -1.41 8.34 4.23
C PHE A 27 -0.75 7.65 3.03
N VAL A 28 0.40 8.15 2.58
CA VAL A 28 1.14 7.56 1.44
C VAL A 28 1.52 6.11 1.74
N LYS A 29 2.01 5.82 2.96
CA LYS A 29 2.33 4.45 3.38
C LYS A 29 1.10 3.54 3.38
N LEU A 30 -0.01 4.00 3.94
CA LEU A 30 -1.26 3.25 3.99
C LEU A 30 -1.77 2.95 2.58
N THR A 31 -1.78 3.94 1.69
CA THR A 31 -2.19 3.76 0.29
C THR A 31 -1.31 2.75 -0.42
N LEU A 32 0.01 2.89 -0.32
CA LEU A 32 0.95 2.00 -1.01
C LEU A 32 0.83 0.54 -0.53
N VAL A 33 0.88 0.32 0.79
CA VAL A 33 0.76 -1.02 1.37
C VAL A 33 -0.62 -1.62 1.11
N GLY A 34 -1.67 -0.81 1.26
CA GLY A 34 -3.06 -1.22 1.02
C GLY A 34 -3.32 -1.62 -0.42
N THR A 35 -2.85 -0.85 -1.40
CA THR A 35 -2.96 -1.20 -2.82
C THR A 35 -2.28 -2.54 -3.12
N LEU A 36 -1.04 -2.74 -2.64
CA LEU A 36 -0.32 -4.02 -2.85
C LEU A 36 -1.01 -5.20 -2.17
N SER A 37 -1.62 -4.98 -0.99
CA SER A 37 -2.39 -5.99 -0.28
C SER A 37 -3.61 -6.43 -1.07
N ILE A 38 -4.38 -5.47 -1.60
CA ILE A 38 -5.55 -5.76 -2.44
C ILE A 38 -5.16 -6.48 -3.73
N CYS A 39 -4.12 -6.01 -4.43
CA CYS A 39 -3.61 -6.69 -5.63
C CYS A 39 -3.20 -8.14 -5.32
N SER A 40 -2.48 -8.37 -4.22
CA SER A 40 -2.06 -9.70 -3.80
C SER A 40 -3.26 -10.59 -3.49
N LEU A 41 -4.28 -10.05 -2.82
CA LEU A 41 -5.50 -10.79 -2.50
C LEU A 41 -6.28 -11.18 -3.76
N MET A 42 -6.38 -10.29 -4.75
CA MET A 42 -7.02 -10.60 -6.04
C MET A 42 -6.31 -11.74 -6.77
N VAL A 43 -4.98 -11.74 -6.79
CA VAL A 43 -4.19 -12.83 -7.39
C VAL A 43 -4.36 -14.12 -6.60
N ALA A 44 -4.29 -14.09 -5.27
CA ALA A 44 -4.53 -15.25 -4.43
C ALA A 44 -5.94 -15.83 -4.63
N LEU A 45 -6.95 -14.97 -4.77
CA LEU A 45 -8.33 -15.37 -5.03
C LEU A 45 -8.47 -16.00 -6.42
N ALA A 46 -7.73 -15.54 -7.43
CA ALA A 46 -7.70 -16.22 -8.73
C ALA A 46 -7.13 -17.65 -8.59
N ILE A 47 -6.03 -17.82 -7.86
CA ILE A 47 -5.43 -19.15 -7.60
C ILE A 47 -6.43 -20.08 -6.90
N GLY A 48 -7.10 -19.60 -5.85
CA GLY A 48 -8.03 -20.41 -5.06
C GLY A 48 -9.41 -20.58 -5.69
N GLY A 49 -10.08 -19.47 -5.94
CA GLY A 49 -11.48 -19.42 -6.37
C GLY A 49 -11.69 -19.71 -7.85
N VAL A 50 -10.74 -19.35 -8.72
CA VAL A 50 -10.84 -19.63 -10.16
C VAL A 50 -10.16 -20.96 -10.50
N ASN A 51 -8.92 -21.17 -10.04
CA ASN A 51 -8.15 -22.38 -10.39
C ASN A 51 -8.35 -23.55 -9.40
N GLY A 52 -9.18 -23.39 -8.35
CA GLY A 52 -9.53 -24.45 -7.41
C GLY A 52 -8.51 -24.73 -6.30
N HIS A 53 -7.42 -23.97 -6.19
CA HIS A 53 -6.34 -24.22 -5.22
C HIS A 53 -6.57 -23.53 -3.87
N TRP A 54 -7.67 -23.84 -3.19
CA TRP A 54 -8.10 -23.20 -1.93
C TRP A 54 -7.07 -23.28 -0.79
N GLY A 55 -6.28 -24.35 -0.74
CA GLY A 55 -5.18 -24.45 0.23
C GLY A 55 -4.11 -23.37 0.02
N LEU A 56 -3.72 -23.11 -1.23
CA LEU A 56 -2.77 -22.05 -1.57
C LEU A 56 -3.36 -20.67 -1.30
N PHE A 57 -4.64 -20.44 -1.60
CA PHE A 57 -5.33 -19.18 -1.25
C PHE A 57 -5.30 -18.91 0.25
N THR A 58 -5.52 -19.93 1.07
CA THR A 58 -5.53 -19.78 2.54
C THR A 58 -4.14 -19.36 3.05
N LEU A 59 -3.09 -20.05 2.60
CA LEU A 59 -1.71 -19.72 2.96
C LEU A 59 -1.29 -18.34 2.44
N ALA A 60 -1.65 -18.02 1.20
CA ALA A 60 -1.39 -16.71 0.60
C ALA A 60 -2.09 -15.59 1.39
N THR A 61 -3.35 -15.78 1.79
CA THR A 61 -4.09 -14.79 2.58
C THR A 61 -3.42 -14.50 3.92
N LEU A 62 -2.95 -15.54 4.63
CA LEU A 62 -2.19 -15.36 5.87
C LEU A 62 -0.87 -14.61 5.62
N ALA A 63 -0.14 -14.95 4.57
CA ALA A 63 1.08 -14.24 4.18
C ALA A 63 0.82 -12.77 3.80
N ILE A 64 -0.30 -12.47 3.13
CA ILE A 64 -0.73 -11.11 2.79
C ILE A 64 -1.00 -10.31 4.07
N ILE A 65 -1.73 -10.88 5.04
CA ILE A 65 -2.00 -10.20 6.32
C ILE A 65 -0.69 -9.87 7.05
N VAL A 66 0.21 -10.84 7.16
CA VAL A 66 1.51 -10.66 7.83
C VAL A 66 2.36 -9.61 7.11
N SER A 67 2.50 -9.70 5.79
CA SER A 67 3.29 -8.75 5.00
C SER A 67 2.69 -7.34 5.00
N THR A 68 1.36 -7.21 5.04
CA THR A 68 0.65 -5.94 5.20
C THR A 68 0.97 -5.32 6.56
N ALA A 69 0.88 -6.10 7.65
CA ALA A 69 1.20 -5.63 9.00
C ALA A 69 2.67 -5.16 9.10
N ILE A 70 3.61 -5.92 8.55
CA ILE A 70 5.03 -5.54 8.49
C ILE A 70 5.21 -4.26 7.66
N GLY A 71 4.54 -4.15 6.51
CA GLY A 71 4.58 -2.96 5.65
C GLY A 71 4.11 -1.71 6.37
N LEU A 72 2.99 -1.79 7.09
CA LEU A 72 2.44 -0.67 7.87
C LEU A 72 3.31 -0.30 9.07
N ALA A 73 3.92 -1.29 9.74
CA ALA A 73 4.82 -1.07 10.87
C ALA A 73 6.21 -0.53 10.45
N SER A 74 6.57 -0.63 9.17
CA SER A 74 7.88 -0.19 8.69
C SER A 74 8.05 1.34 8.76
N GLU A 75 9.26 1.77 9.14
CA GLU A 75 9.66 3.18 9.16
C GLU A 75 9.87 3.74 7.76
N SER A 76 10.50 2.95 6.88
CA SER A 76 10.86 3.40 5.53
C SER A 76 9.69 3.44 4.54
N GLY A 77 8.54 2.86 4.90
CA GLY A 77 7.38 2.75 4.02
C GLY A 77 7.59 1.93 2.74
N LYS A 78 8.79 1.37 2.51
CA LYS A 78 9.13 0.56 1.33
C LYS A 78 8.63 -0.87 1.54
N PRO A 79 7.54 -1.28 0.88
CA PRO A 79 6.84 -2.51 1.24
C PRO A 79 7.41 -3.67 0.42
N GLY A 80 8.74 -3.87 0.49
CA GLY A 80 9.45 -4.83 -0.35
C GLY A 80 8.96 -6.26 -0.17
N ILE A 81 8.53 -6.62 1.05
CA ILE A 81 8.00 -7.95 1.36
C ILE A 81 6.68 -8.21 0.64
N ILE A 82 5.69 -7.29 0.72
CA ILE A 82 4.39 -7.49 0.06
C ILE A 82 4.50 -7.32 -1.46
N GLY A 83 5.39 -6.46 -1.95
CA GLY A 83 5.71 -6.37 -3.38
C GLY A 83 6.35 -7.65 -3.93
N GLY A 84 7.30 -8.22 -3.18
CA GLY A 84 7.91 -9.52 -3.50
C GLY A 84 6.90 -10.67 -3.43
N LEU A 85 6.02 -10.65 -2.43
CA LEU A 85 4.92 -11.60 -2.31
C LEU A 85 3.96 -11.52 -3.50
N LEU A 86 3.57 -10.31 -3.93
CA LEU A 86 2.76 -10.13 -5.12
C LEU A 86 3.43 -10.74 -6.35
N GLY A 87 4.72 -10.49 -6.56
CA GLY A 87 5.49 -11.11 -7.65
C GLY A 87 5.48 -12.64 -7.59
N LEU A 88 5.68 -13.21 -6.40
CA LEU A 88 5.60 -14.67 -6.19
C LEU A 88 4.19 -15.20 -6.48
N LEU A 89 3.14 -14.51 -6.02
CA LEU A 89 1.76 -14.91 -6.27
C LEU A 89 1.41 -14.86 -7.76
N VAL A 90 1.93 -13.88 -8.50
CA VAL A 90 1.75 -13.81 -9.97
C VAL A 90 2.43 -15.01 -10.65
N LEU A 91 3.64 -15.38 -10.21
CA LEU A 91 4.30 -16.58 -10.72
C LEU A 91 3.52 -17.85 -10.37
N LEU A 92 3.03 -17.97 -9.13
CA LEU A 92 2.20 -19.09 -8.71
C LEU A 92 0.90 -19.16 -9.50
N LEU A 93 0.27 -18.02 -9.80
CA LEU A 93 -0.90 -17.98 -10.67
C LEU A 93 -0.58 -18.57 -12.03
N ILE A 94 0.52 -18.15 -12.68
CA ILE A 94 0.93 -18.69 -13.99
C ILE A 94 1.13 -20.21 -13.94
N VAL A 95 1.76 -20.73 -12.88
CA VAL A 95 2.05 -22.16 -12.74
C VAL A 95 0.80 -22.99 -12.40
N THR A 96 -0.19 -22.38 -11.76
CA THR A 96 -1.44 -23.05 -11.35
C THR A 96 -2.61 -22.80 -12.31
N SER A 97 -2.36 -22.11 -13.43
CA SER A 97 -3.34 -21.83 -14.49
C SER A 97 -3.46 -22.97 -15.50
#